data_AF-A0A820LCY7-F1
#
_entry.id   AF-A0A820LCY7-F1
#
_cell.length_a   1.000
_cell.length_b   1.000
_cell.length_c   1.000
_cell.angle_alpha   90.00
_cell.angle_beta   90.00
_cell.angle_gamma   90.00
#
_symmetry.space_group_name_H-M   'P 1'
#
loop_
_entity.id
_entity.type
_entity.pdbx_description
1 polymer ?
#
loop_
_entity_poly.entity_id
_entity_poly.type
_entity_poly.pdbx_seq_one_letter_code
_entity_poly.pdbx_strand_id
1 'polypeptide(L)'
;LFLYVDALKEYHRNNNSLPEKIVIYRDGVSDGQLAVVAEHELPQIIETFPKIMPGYEPKLAVVIVKKRGNARFFQVDGRNIQNPHPGTIIDHTVTSAEWYDFYLISQCARQGTVAPTHYNVIWDRTNFKVDHMQRLTYKLCHLYYNWPGTIRVP
;
A
#
# COMPACT_ATOMS: atom_id res chain seq x y z
N LEU A 1 -14.22 -7.57 -10.32
CA LEU A 1 -14.03 -9.03 -10.47
C LEU A 1 -13.23 -9.41 -11.72
N PHE A 2 -13.69 -9.04 -12.93
CA PHE A 2 -13.03 -9.42 -14.20
C PHE A 2 -11.55 -9.01 -14.28
N LEU A 3 -11.21 -7.81 -13.82
CA LEU A 3 -9.84 -7.29 -13.85
C LEU A 3 -8.82 -8.18 -13.10
N TYR A 4 -9.20 -8.78 -11.96
CA TYR A 4 -8.28 -9.63 -11.18
C TYR A 4 -8.00 -10.96 -11.87
N VAL A 5 -9.04 -11.55 -12.47
CA VAL A 5 -8.92 -12.80 -13.21
C VAL A 5 -8.01 -12.62 -14.42
N ASP A 6 -8.20 -11.54 -15.16
CA ASP A 6 -7.39 -11.25 -16.35
C ASP A 6 -5.94 -10.94 -15.98
N ALA A 7 -5.70 -10.18 -14.91
CA ALA A 7 -4.36 -9.92 -14.40
C ALA A 7 -3.61 -11.21 -14.01
N LEU A 8 -4.29 -12.15 -13.34
CA LEU A 8 -3.68 -13.42 -12.93
C LEU A 8 -3.44 -14.37 -14.11
N LYS A 9 -4.33 -14.38 -15.11
CA LYS A 9 -4.12 -15.11 -16.37
C LYS A 9 -2.92 -14.56 -17.13
N GLU A 10 -2.79 -13.24 -17.21
CA GLU A 10 -1.65 -12.60 -17.86
C GLU A 10 -0.35 -12.87 -17.11
N TYR A 11 -0.36 -12.78 -15.77
CA TYR A 11 0.78 -13.18 -14.96
C TYR A 11 1.20 -14.62 -15.24
N HIS A 12 0.25 -15.55 -15.29
CA HIS A 12 0.53 -16.96 -15.58
C HIS A 12 1.14 -17.16 -16.96
N ARG A 13 0.61 -16.48 -17.99
CA ARG A 13 1.14 -16.55 -19.35
C ARG A 13 2.60 -16.09 -19.43
N ASN A 14 2.97 -15.06 -18.68
CA ASN A 14 4.32 -14.50 -18.72
C ASN A 14 5.32 -15.24 -17.79
N ASN A 15 4.86 -15.85 -16.71
CA ASN A 15 5.73 -16.43 -15.68
C ASN A 15 5.65 -17.96 -15.59
N ASN A 16 4.78 -18.61 -16.36
CA ASN A 16 4.48 -20.05 -16.30
C ASN A 16 4.10 -20.57 -14.90
N SER A 17 3.70 -19.66 -14.01
CA SER A 17 3.30 -19.95 -12.63
C SER A 17 2.32 -18.88 -12.15
N LEU A 18 1.49 -19.20 -11.16
CA LEU A 18 0.63 -18.23 -10.49
C LEU A 18 1.37 -17.65 -9.26
N PRO A 19 1.11 -16.39 -8.88
CA PRO A 19 1.80 -15.78 -7.76
C PRO A 19 1.35 -16.39 -6.42
N GLU A 20 2.31 -16.78 -5.57
CA GLU A 20 1.99 -17.30 -4.23
C GLU A 20 1.50 -16.23 -3.25
N LYS A 21 1.87 -14.97 -3.51
CA LYS A 21 1.54 -13.81 -2.67
C LYS A 21 1.07 -12.66 -3.54
N ILE A 22 -0.03 -12.03 -3.13
CA ILE A 22 -0.64 -10.89 -3.82
C ILE A 22 -0.78 -9.75 -2.80
N VAL A 23 -0.31 -8.56 -3.18
CA VAL A 23 -0.52 -7.33 -2.40
C VAL A 23 -1.29 -6.35 -3.27
N ILE A 24 -2.43 -5.87 -2.77
CA ILE A 24 -3.30 -4.93 -3.46
C ILE A 24 -3.20 -3.57 -2.78
N TYR A 25 -2.72 -2.55 -3.50
CA TYR A 25 -2.80 -1.16 -3.08
C TYR A 25 -4.10 -0.54 -3.58
N ARG A 26 -5.02 -0.24 -2.68
CA ARG A 26 -6.35 0.29 -3.00
C ARG A 26 -6.43 1.76 -2.62
N ASP A 27 -6.30 2.62 -3.61
CA ASP A 27 -6.44 4.08 -3.47
C ASP A 27 -7.91 4.53 -3.61
N GLY A 28 -8.25 5.70 -3.07
CA GLY A 28 -9.57 6.32 -3.26
C GLY A 28 -10.66 5.83 -2.32
N VAL A 29 -10.28 5.42 -1.10
CA VAL A 29 -11.20 4.92 -0.06
C VAL A 29 -11.10 5.82 1.17
N SER A 30 -12.25 6.34 1.61
CA SER A 30 -12.37 7.08 2.88
C SER A 30 -12.55 6.13 4.08
N ASP A 31 -12.37 6.64 5.29
CA ASP A 31 -12.47 5.87 6.53
C ASP A 31 -13.83 5.17 6.68
N GLY A 32 -14.92 5.87 6.31
CA GLY A 32 -16.28 5.30 6.33
C GLY A 32 -16.54 4.21 5.28
N GLN A 33 -15.63 4.02 4.32
CA GLN A 33 -15.73 3.00 3.27
C GLN A 33 -14.81 1.81 3.51
N LEU A 34 -14.00 1.81 4.58
CA LEU A 34 -13.11 0.69 4.91
C LEU A 34 -13.90 -0.61 5.09
N ALA A 35 -15.03 -0.55 5.78
CA ALA A 35 -15.93 -1.69 5.96
C ALA A 35 -16.43 -2.24 4.61
N VAL A 36 -16.80 -1.37 3.67
CA VAL A 36 -17.23 -1.79 2.33
C VAL A 36 -16.14 -2.55 1.58
N VAL A 37 -14.88 -2.09 1.67
CA VAL A 37 -13.77 -2.81 1.03
C VAL A 37 -13.55 -4.17 1.70
N ALA A 38 -13.55 -4.22 3.04
CA ALA A 38 -13.31 -5.44 3.80
C ALA A 38 -14.45 -6.48 3.66
N GLU A 39 -15.71 -6.03 3.63
CA GLU A 39 -16.89 -6.90 3.65
C GLU A 39 -17.44 -7.24 2.26
N HIS A 40 -17.12 -6.43 1.23
CA HIS A 40 -17.62 -6.66 -0.13
C HIS A 40 -16.52 -6.86 -1.17
N GLU A 41 -15.51 -5.98 -1.25
CA GLU A 41 -14.47 -6.13 -2.28
C GLU A 41 -13.56 -7.33 -2.01
N LEU A 42 -13.12 -7.51 -0.75
CA LEU A 42 -12.20 -8.57 -0.37
C LEU A 42 -12.76 -10.00 -0.57
N PRO A 43 -13.99 -10.34 -0.11
CA PRO A 43 -14.55 -11.67 -0.34
C PRO A 43 -14.70 -11.98 -1.84
N GLN A 44 -15.13 -10.99 -2.62
CA GLN A 44 -15.23 -11.13 -4.07
C GLN A 44 -13.88 -11.47 -4.70
N ILE A 45 -12.79 -10.84 -4.27
CA ILE A 45 -11.44 -11.15 -4.75
C ILE A 45 -11.06 -12.59 -4.41
N ILE A 46 -11.26 -12.99 -3.15
CA ILE A 46 -10.92 -14.34 -2.67
C ILE A 46 -11.69 -15.41 -3.45
N GLU A 47 -12.98 -15.19 -3.71
CA GLU A 47 -13.82 -16.09 -4.51
C GLU A 47 -13.39 -16.24 -5.97
N THR A 48 -12.49 -15.38 -6.48
CA THR A 48 -11.93 -15.55 -7.83
C THR A 48 -10.81 -16.57 -7.92
N PHE A 49 -10.05 -16.80 -6.85
CA PHE A 49 -8.85 -17.63 -6.94
C PHE A 49 -9.15 -19.08 -7.34
N PRO A 50 -10.14 -19.78 -6.74
CA PRO A 50 -10.49 -21.14 -7.16
C PRO A 50 -11.07 -21.21 -8.58
N LYS A 51 -11.62 -20.10 -9.11
CA LYS A 51 -12.17 -20.02 -10.47
C LYS A 51 -11.07 -19.97 -11.54
N ILE A 52 -9.85 -19.62 -11.17
CA ILE A 52 -8.69 -19.58 -12.08
C ILE A 52 -8.05 -20.95 -12.19
N MET A 53 -7.83 -21.59 -11.05
CA MET A 53 -7.26 -22.92 -10.95
C MET A 53 -7.82 -23.62 -9.70
N PRO A 54 -8.36 -24.84 -9.81
CA PRO A 54 -8.82 -25.59 -8.66
C PRO A 54 -7.72 -25.73 -7.60
N GLY A 55 -8.02 -25.37 -6.35
CA GLY A 55 -7.06 -25.42 -5.24
C GLY A 55 -6.07 -24.24 -5.16
N TYR A 56 -6.17 -23.25 -6.04
CA TYR A 56 -5.33 -22.05 -5.96
C TYR A 56 -5.81 -21.11 -4.84
N GLU A 57 -4.98 -20.97 -3.81
CA GLU A 57 -5.23 -20.11 -2.65
C GLU A 57 -3.97 -19.29 -2.31
N PRO A 58 -3.73 -18.16 -3.01
CA PRO A 58 -2.58 -17.31 -2.74
C PRO A 58 -2.76 -16.56 -1.42
N LYS A 59 -1.63 -16.20 -0.80
CA LYS A 59 -1.65 -15.30 0.35
C LYS A 59 -1.95 -13.88 -0.12
N LEU A 60 -2.90 -13.21 0.53
CA LEU A 60 -3.36 -11.88 0.13
C LEU A 60 -3.09 -10.85 1.22
N ALA A 61 -2.65 -9.65 0.82
CA ALA A 61 -2.72 -8.44 1.62
C ALA A 61 -3.45 -7.32 0.86
N VAL A 62 -4.26 -6.54 1.57
CA VAL A 62 -4.94 -5.36 1.04
C VAL A 62 -4.52 -4.13 1.85
N VAL A 63 -3.92 -3.18 1.16
CA VAL A 63 -3.38 -1.94 1.73
C VAL A 63 -4.16 -0.76 1.17
N ILE A 64 -4.90 -0.08 2.02
CA ILE A 64 -5.62 1.15 1.66
C ILE A 64 -4.61 2.30 1.60
N VAL A 65 -4.64 3.04 0.49
CA VAL A 65 -3.76 4.19 0.26
C VAL A 65 -4.56 5.48 0.39
N LYS A 66 -4.20 6.32 1.36
CA LYS A 66 -4.83 7.62 1.60
C LYS A 66 -3.84 8.75 1.33
N LYS A 67 -3.98 9.36 0.16
CA LYS A 67 -3.15 10.50 -0.30
C LYS A 67 -3.58 11.85 0.29
N ARG A 68 -4.78 11.97 0.87
CA ARG A 68 -5.29 13.26 1.35
C ARG A 68 -5.56 13.14 2.84
N GLY A 69 -4.85 13.93 3.63
CA GLY A 69 -4.95 13.93 5.08
C GLY A 69 -4.30 15.19 5.67
N ASN A 70 -4.64 15.45 6.92
CA ASN A 70 -4.20 16.64 7.65
C ASN A 70 -2.85 16.45 8.35
N ALA A 71 -2.37 15.21 8.49
CA ALA A 71 -1.08 14.90 9.11
C ALA A 71 0.06 15.63 8.38
N ARG A 72 0.93 16.27 9.15
CA ARG A 72 2.18 16.89 8.69
C ARG A 72 3.29 16.50 9.65
N PHE A 73 4.41 16.07 9.10
CA PHE A 73 5.57 15.64 9.86
C PHE A 73 6.76 16.54 9.53
N PHE A 74 7.59 16.78 10.53
CA PHE A 74 8.74 17.66 10.43
C PHE A 74 9.93 17.00 11.09
N GLN A 75 11.11 17.17 10.48
CA GLN A 75 12.38 16.83 11.10
C GLN A 75 12.91 18.08 11.79
N VAL A 76 13.24 17.96 13.08
CA VAL A 76 13.83 19.03 13.88
C VAL A 76 15.34 18.83 13.90
N ASP A 77 16.08 19.84 13.44
CA ASP A 77 17.54 19.88 13.49
C ASP A 77 17.98 21.14 14.23
N GLY A 78 18.18 21.01 15.54
CA GLY A 78 18.42 22.15 16.43
C GLY A 78 17.23 23.13 16.44
N ARG A 79 17.44 24.33 15.90
CA ARG A 79 16.39 25.36 15.74
C ARG A 79 15.72 25.33 14.35
N ASN A 80 16.24 24.51 13.44
CA ASN A 80 15.72 24.41 12.08
C ASN A 80 14.62 23.36 12.01
N ILE A 81 13.54 23.69 11.29
CA ILE A 81 12.44 22.78 11.00
C ILE A 81 12.43 22.56 9.50
N GLN A 82 12.51 21.30 9.09
CA GLN A 82 12.52 20.92 7.68
C GLN A 82 11.62 19.73 7.39
N ASN A 83 11.34 19.52 6.10
CA ASN A 83 10.62 18.32 5.68
C ASN A 83 11.47 17.07 5.98
N PRO A 84 10.87 15.97 6.46
CA PRO A 84 11.55 14.70 6.57
C PRO A 84 12.04 14.21 5.20
N HIS A 85 13.09 13.42 5.20
CA HIS A 85 13.65 12.84 3.97
C HIS A 85 12.71 11.79 3.35
N PRO A 86 12.73 11.62 2.02
CA PRO A 86 12.09 10.47 1.38
C PRO A 86 12.54 9.15 2.02
N GLY A 87 11.59 8.25 2.28
CA GLY A 87 11.79 7.02 3.01
C GLY A 87 11.46 7.10 4.50
N THR A 88 11.15 8.28 5.06
CA THR A 88 10.69 8.39 6.45
C THR A 88 9.36 7.64 6.64
N ILE A 89 9.36 6.71 7.60
CA ILE A 89 8.19 5.97 8.07
C ILE A 89 7.79 6.50 9.44
N ILE A 90 6.48 6.65 9.66
CA ILE A 90 5.90 6.94 10.97
C ILE A 90 4.81 5.90 11.23
N ASP A 91 5.05 4.98 12.16
CA ASP A 91 4.20 3.82 12.45
C ASP A 91 3.75 3.73 13.92
N HIS A 92 4.09 4.72 14.74
CA HIS A 92 3.75 4.77 16.16
C HIS A 92 3.33 6.20 16.59
N THR A 93 2.76 6.32 17.78
CA THR A 93 2.32 7.56 18.47
C THR A 93 1.15 8.30 17.82
N VAL A 94 1.16 8.46 16.50
CA VAL A 94 0.14 9.18 15.71
C VAL A 94 -0.72 8.25 14.85
N THR A 95 -0.36 6.97 14.81
CA THR A 95 -1.11 5.88 14.18
C THR A 95 -2.21 5.38 15.11
N SER A 96 -3.15 4.61 14.56
CA SER A 96 -4.22 4.03 15.37
C SER A 96 -3.69 2.89 16.22
N ALA A 97 -4.12 2.80 17.47
CA ALA A 97 -3.80 1.65 18.33
C ALA A 97 -4.47 0.35 17.84
N GLU A 98 -5.53 0.47 17.04
CA GLU A 98 -6.34 -0.66 16.56
C GLU A 98 -6.01 -1.07 15.13
N TRP A 99 -5.32 -0.22 14.36
CA TRP A 99 -5.05 -0.49 12.95
C TRP A 99 -3.61 -0.89 12.73
N TYR A 100 -3.39 -1.71 11.70
CA TYR A 100 -2.08 -1.87 11.12
C TYR A 100 -1.86 -0.76 10.10
N ASP A 101 -1.46 0.42 10.56
CA ASP A 101 -1.26 1.58 9.72
C ASP A 101 0.10 2.25 9.90
N PHE A 102 0.53 2.98 8.86
CA PHE A 102 1.75 3.78 8.87
C PHE A 102 1.67 4.93 7.87
N TYR A 103 2.44 5.97 8.13
CA TYR A 103 2.69 7.04 7.17
C TYR A 103 4.04 6.82 6.50
N LEU A 104 4.11 7.13 5.20
CA LEU A 104 5.34 7.15 4.44
C LEU A 104 5.48 8.50 3.73
N ILE A 105 6.65 9.12 3.93
CA ILE A 105 7.14 10.22 3.10
C ILE A 105 7.88 9.61 1.92
N SER A 106 7.21 9.43 0.78
CA SER A 106 7.82 8.77 -0.39
C SER A 106 8.59 9.72 -1.30
N GLN A 107 8.26 11.01 -1.31
CA GLN A 107 8.82 12.00 -2.23
C GLN A 107 9.20 13.31 -1.51
N CYS A 108 10.12 14.07 -2.11
CA CYS A 108 10.47 15.41 -1.62
C CYS A 108 9.46 16.46 -2.13
N ALA A 109 9.03 17.37 -1.26
CA ALA A 109 8.25 18.54 -1.67
C ALA A 109 9.19 19.64 -2.18
N ARG A 110 8.98 20.11 -3.42
CA ARG A 110 9.76 21.22 -3.99
C ARG A 110 9.48 22.57 -3.32
N GLN A 111 8.26 22.75 -2.81
CA GLN A 111 7.82 23.94 -2.10
C GLN A 111 6.80 23.54 -1.03
N GLY A 112 6.86 24.21 0.12
CA GLY A 112 5.95 23.97 1.24
C GLY A 112 6.25 22.69 2.02
N THR A 113 5.26 22.25 2.81
CA THR A 113 5.38 21.06 3.65
C THR A 113 5.02 19.80 2.87
N VAL A 114 5.83 18.75 3.02
CA VAL A 114 5.53 17.45 2.44
C VAL A 114 4.27 16.85 3.05
N ALA A 115 3.37 16.37 2.20
CA ALA A 115 2.18 15.67 2.63
C ALA A 115 2.45 14.15 2.63
N PRO A 116 2.48 13.50 3.81
CA PRO A 116 2.65 12.05 3.88
C PRO A 116 1.53 11.32 3.14
N THR A 117 1.81 10.08 2.75
CA THR A 117 0.76 9.13 2.36
C THR A 117 0.52 8.20 3.54
N HIS A 118 -0.75 8.04 3.93
CA HIS A 118 -1.18 7.11 4.96
C HIS A 118 -1.55 5.77 4.33
N TYR A 119 -1.04 4.69 4.89
CA TYR A 119 -1.29 3.32 4.46
C TYR A 119 -1.94 2.58 5.62
N ASN A 120 -3.07 1.93 5.37
CA ASN A 120 -3.76 1.08 6.34
C ASN A 120 -3.91 -0.32 5.76
N VAL A 121 -3.28 -1.31 6.39
CA VAL A 121 -3.36 -2.72 6.02
C VAL A 121 -4.61 -3.31 6.66
N ILE A 122 -5.68 -3.42 5.87
CA ILE A 122 -6.99 -3.89 6.35
C ILE A 122 -7.12 -5.42 6.30
N TRP A 123 -6.23 -6.08 5.57
CA TRP A 123 -6.16 -7.54 5.49
C TRP A 123 -4.72 -7.96 5.18
N ASP A 124 -4.19 -8.95 5.90
CA ASP A 124 -2.87 -9.52 5.62
C ASP A 124 -2.79 -10.99 6.04
N ARG A 125 -2.59 -11.89 5.05
CA ARG A 125 -2.23 -13.30 5.25
C ARG A 125 -0.86 -13.66 4.66
N THR A 126 -0.07 -12.67 4.27
CA THR A 126 1.23 -12.86 3.60
C THR A 126 2.35 -13.29 4.55
N ASN A 127 2.13 -13.11 5.86
CA ASN A 127 3.13 -13.24 6.93
C ASN A 127 4.34 -12.31 6.72
N PHE A 128 4.15 -11.17 6.05
CA PHE A 128 5.19 -10.16 6.01
C PHE A 128 5.41 -9.56 7.39
N LYS A 129 6.68 -9.31 7.72
CA LYS A 129 7.02 -8.44 8.84
C LYS A 129 6.56 -7.03 8.48
N VAL A 130 6.22 -6.22 9.48
CA VAL A 130 5.82 -4.82 9.31
C VAL A 130 6.85 -4.04 8.47
N ASP A 131 8.14 -4.18 8.80
CA ASP A 131 9.26 -3.60 8.02
C ASP A 131 9.25 -4.02 6.54
N HIS A 132 8.91 -5.28 6.24
CA HIS A 132 8.87 -5.76 4.85
C HIS A 132 7.74 -5.09 4.06
N MET A 133 6.56 -4.89 4.67
CA MET A 133 5.45 -4.19 4.02
C MET A 133 5.77 -2.72 3.77
N GLN A 134 6.36 -2.04 4.76
CA GLN A 134 6.78 -0.65 4.66
C GLN A 134 7.85 -0.49 3.55
N ARG A 135 8.87 -1.36 3.53
CA ARG A 135 9.93 -1.34 2.51
C ARG A 135 9.43 -1.72 1.12
N LEU A 136 8.51 -2.69 1.01
CA LEU A 136 7.86 -3.02 -0.26
C LEU A 136 7.14 -1.79 -0.82
N THR A 137 6.32 -1.15 0.03
CA THR A 137 5.58 0.08 -0.32
C THR A 137 6.52 1.16 -0.82
N TYR A 138 7.62 1.44 -0.10
CA TYR A 138 8.57 2.46 -0.53
C TYR A 138 9.31 2.10 -1.83
N LYS A 139 9.70 0.83 -2.00
CA LYS A 139 10.35 0.37 -3.25
C LYS A 139 9.46 0.54 -4.46
N LEU A 140 8.17 0.22 -4.36
CA LEU A 140 7.23 0.38 -5.47
C LEU A 140 7.09 1.84 -5.93
N CYS A 141 7.23 2.82 -5.02
CA CYS A 141 7.25 4.24 -5.38
C CYS A 141 8.43 4.66 -6.29
N HIS A 142 9.42 3.78 -6.52
CA HIS A 142 10.54 4.02 -7.44
C HIS A 142 10.32 3.40 -8.83
N LEU A 143 9.25 2.62 -9.02
CA LEU A 143 9.03 1.84 -10.24
C LEU A 143 8.10 2.53 -11.25
N TYR A 144 7.89 3.84 -11.11
CA TYR A 144 7.09 4.61 -12.06
C TYR A 144 7.95 5.15 -13.20
N TYR A 145 7.91 4.47 -14.34
CA TYR A 145 8.82 4.72 -15.47
C TYR A 145 8.72 6.13 -16.10
N ASN A 146 7.63 6.86 -15.89
CA ASN A 146 7.49 8.21 -16.45
C ASN A 146 8.16 9.29 -15.59
N TRP A 147 8.74 8.94 -14.43
CA TRP A 147 9.41 9.88 -13.55
C TRP A 147 10.73 9.30 -13.03
N PRO A 148 11.87 10.02 -13.18
CA PRO A 148 13.17 9.50 -12.75
C PRO A 148 13.39 9.53 -11.22
N GLY A 149 12.44 10.07 -10.45
CA GLY A 149 12.49 10.11 -8.99
C GLY A 149 11.42 9.23 -8.34
N THR A 150 11.33 9.30 -7.02
CA THR A 150 10.25 8.68 -6.26
C THR A 150 8.91 9.38 -6.49
N ILE A 151 7.85 8.61 -6.69
CA ILE A 151 6.48 9.12 -6.73
C ILE A 151 5.76 8.96 -5.39
N ARG A 152 4.60 9.62 -5.28
CA ARG A 152 3.85 9.70 -4.02
C ARG A 152 3.28 8.36 -3.53
N VAL A 153 2.88 7.49 -4.44
CA VAL A 153 2.21 6.22 -4.16
C VAL A 153 2.74 5.14 -5.09
N PRO A 154 2.72 3.85 -4.70
CA PRO A 154 2.94 2.72 -5.60
C PRO A 154 2.05 2.74 -6.84
#